data_AF-A0A1A1YXA9-F1
#
_entry.id   AF-A0A1A1YXA9-F1
#
_cell.length_a   1.000
_cell.length_b   1.000
_cell.length_c   1.000
_cell.angle_alpha   90.00
_cell.angle_beta   90.00
_cell.angle_gamma   90.00
#
_symmetry.space_group_name_H-M   'P 1'
#
loop_
_entity.id
_entity.type
_entity.pdbx_description
1 polymer ?
#
loop_
_entity_poly.entity_id
_entity_poly.type
_entity_poly.pdbx_seq_one_letter_code
_entity_poly.pdbx_strand_id
1 'polypeptide(L)'
;MIAGDKAPDFTLYDHTGRARTLSALLSDGPVVLFFFPLASSPICTAQACHFRDLSSEFAAVGAHRVGISTDTVDRQAHFAQQRSFDYPLLSDEDGVVSELFGVRRGRFAKLRESVLAREAARHSRHTRRRGLLARLLPVRRTTFVIDTDRTVLKVVSNEVRASMHADQTLSFLRNYQPQMSPRTREQDWFAEPVAAGRIDSGIELPLEAPIEALNPTPHPPRWPKHDVRGQILTWSAHSTTVPEIAARLSLPLGATRFLVDELVSEGYLRVRAPVGGAMTTDERRELISRTLAGLRAL
;
A
#
# COMPACT_ATOMS: atom_id res chain seq x y z
N MET A 1 3.29 -11.16 -3.52
CA MET A 1 1.87 -10.94 -3.24
C MET A 1 1.62 -9.44 -3.20
N ILE A 2 0.53 -8.99 -3.80
CA ILE A 2 0.12 -7.58 -3.90
C ILE A 2 -1.33 -7.43 -3.42
N ALA A 3 -1.82 -6.19 -3.32
CA ALA A 3 -3.23 -5.95 -3.03
C ALA A 3 -4.12 -6.53 -4.14
N GLY A 4 -5.26 -7.12 -3.76
CA GLY A 4 -6.18 -7.85 -4.64
C GLY A 4 -5.92 -9.35 -4.73
N ASP A 5 -4.72 -9.83 -4.40
CA ASP A 5 -4.41 -11.27 -4.38
C ASP A 5 -5.22 -11.98 -3.27
N LYS A 6 -5.53 -13.27 -3.48
CA LYS A 6 -6.02 -14.14 -2.40
C LYS A 6 -4.85 -14.68 -1.58
N ALA A 7 -4.85 -14.39 -0.28
CA ALA A 7 -3.88 -14.95 0.65
C ALA A 7 -4.05 -16.49 0.74
N PRO A 8 -2.96 -17.26 0.59
CA PRO A 8 -2.99 -18.70 0.78
C PRO A 8 -3.33 -19.00 2.24
N ASP A 9 -4.18 -20.01 2.45
CA ASP A 9 -4.42 -20.49 3.80
C ASP A 9 -3.18 -21.26 4.29
N PHE A 10 -2.93 -21.20 5.59
CA PHE A 10 -1.80 -21.88 6.23
C PHE A 10 -2.16 -22.24 7.66
N THR A 11 -1.42 -23.19 8.24
CA THR A 11 -1.49 -23.49 9.68
C THR A 11 -0.08 -23.46 10.26
N LEU A 12 0.12 -22.65 11.30
CA LEU A 12 1.37 -22.54 12.05
C LEU A 12 1.09 -22.64 13.55
N TYR A 13 2.10 -22.98 14.34
CA TYR A 13 2.02 -22.90 15.79
C TYR A 13 2.26 -21.46 16.26
N ASP A 14 1.42 -21.00 17.19
CA ASP A 14 1.66 -19.76 17.91
C ASP A 14 2.64 -19.96 19.07
N HIS A 15 3.03 -18.84 19.69
CA HIS A 15 3.92 -18.75 20.84
C HIS A 15 3.43 -19.50 22.12
N THR A 16 2.21 -20.04 22.12
CA THR A 16 1.68 -20.89 23.19
C THR A 16 1.68 -22.37 22.82
N GLY A 17 2.18 -22.72 21.63
CA GLY A 17 2.14 -24.06 21.07
C GLY A 17 0.78 -24.43 20.45
N ARG A 18 -0.13 -23.48 20.30
CA ARG A 18 -1.46 -23.74 19.70
C ARG A 18 -1.40 -23.56 18.19
N ALA A 19 -1.95 -24.52 17.45
CA ALA A 19 -2.12 -24.40 16.01
C ALA A 19 -3.12 -23.28 15.66
N ARG A 20 -2.73 -22.40 14.74
CA ARG A 20 -3.53 -21.30 14.22
C ARG A 20 -3.58 -21.38 12.71
N THR A 21 -4.79 -21.35 12.18
CA THR A 21 -5.05 -21.33 10.73
C THR A 21 -5.49 -19.93 10.31
N LEU A 22 -5.02 -19.43 9.17
CA LEU A 22 -5.37 -18.08 8.72
C LEU A 22 -6.89 -17.91 8.57
N SER A 23 -7.58 -18.88 7.98
CA SER A 23 -9.05 -18.87 7.86
C SER A 23 -9.77 -18.77 9.21
N ALA A 24 -9.25 -19.41 10.26
CA ALA A 24 -9.81 -19.31 11.61
C ALA A 24 -9.48 -17.96 12.28
N LEU A 25 -8.32 -17.35 11.99
CA LEU A 25 -7.98 -16.01 12.49
C LEU A 25 -8.83 -14.90 11.83
N LEU A 26 -9.36 -15.17 10.64
CA LEU A 26 -10.19 -14.27 9.84
C LEU A 26 -11.70 -14.37 10.16
N SER A 27 -12.14 -15.25 11.06
CA SER A 27 -13.56 -15.45 11.34
C SER A 27 -14.23 -14.22 11.98
N ASP A 28 -13.46 -13.45 12.74
CA ASP A 28 -13.96 -12.38 13.61
C ASP A 28 -13.64 -10.98 13.05
N GLY A 29 -12.87 -10.92 11.95
CA GLY A 29 -12.52 -9.68 11.28
C GLY A 29 -11.23 -9.77 10.45
N PRO A 30 -10.83 -8.66 9.82
CA PRO A 30 -9.59 -8.59 9.05
C PRO A 30 -8.35 -8.88 9.90
N VAL A 31 -7.35 -9.52 9.29
CA VAL A 31 -6.07 -9.82 9.94
C VAL A 31 -4.97 -8.91 9.39
N VAL A 32 -4.27 -8.23 10.30
CA VAL A 32 -3.03 -7.50 10.07
C VAL A 32 -1.86 -8.44 10.33
N LEU A 33 -1.40 -9.10 9.25
CA LEU A 33 -0.34 -10.09 9.28
C LEU A 33 1.02 -9.44 9.01
N PHE A 34 1.89 -9.34 10.03
CA PHE A 34 3.21 -8.72 9.86
C PHE A 34 4.35 -9.74 10.00
N PHE A 35 5.18 -9.79 8.97
CA PHE A 35 6.41 -10.57 8.95
C PHE A 35 7.56 -9.75 9.50
N PHE A 36 8.33 -10.33 10.42
CA PHE A 36 9.52 -9.70 10.97
C PHE A 36 10.74 -10.64 10.91
N PRO A 37 11.95 -10.11 10.65
CA PRO A 37 13.11 -10.97 10.40
C PRO A 37 13.66 -11.75 11.60
N LEU A 38 13.52 -11.21 12.82
CA LEU A 38 14.20 -11.74 14.00
C LEU A 38 13.59 -11.23 15.32
N ALA A 39 13.02 -12.13 16.11
CA ALA A 39 12.46 -11.91 17.43
C ALA A 39 13.51 -11.34 18.40
N SER A 40 13.04 -10.49 19.32
CA SER A 40 13.87 -9.80 20.33
C SER A 40 14.99 -8.90 19.79
N SER A 41 15.08 -8.69 18.47
CA SER A 41 16.01 -7.69 17.90
C SER A 41 15.46 -6.27 18.09
N PRO A 42 16.31 -5.22 18.15
CA PRO A 42 15.85 -3.86 18.49
C PRO A 42 14.75 -3.31 17.58
N ILE A 43 14.91 -3.47 16.26
CA ILE A 43 13.93 -2.95 15.28
C ILE A 43 12.64 -3.77 15.30
N CYS A 44 12.71 -5.09 15.40
CA CYS A 44 11.51 -5.93 15.50
C CYS A 44 10.78 -5.73 16.82
N THR A 45 11.52 -5.52 17.90
CA THR A 45 10.95 -5.18 19.22
C THR A 45 10.17 -3.89 19.14
N ALA A 46 10.76 -2.83 18.56
CA ALA A 46 10.06 -1.56 18.36
C ALA A 46 8.81 -1.73 17.48
N GLN A 47 8.90 -2.50 16.38
CA GLN A 47 7.75 -2.78 15.51
C GLN A 47 6.61 -3.47 16.28
N ALA A 48 6.92 -4.58 16.95
CA ALA A 48 5.94 -5.41 17.64
C ALA A 48 5.34 -4.66 18.84
N CYS A 49 6.14 -3.93 19.62
CA CYS A 49 5.62 -3.07 20.68
C CYS A 49 4.69 -1.99 20.13
N HIS A 50 5.00 -1.39 18.98
CA HIS A 50 4.11 -0.39 18.36
C HIS A 50 2.75 -0.99 17.94
N PHE A 51 2.73 -2.21 17.42
CA PHE A 51 1.48 -2.94 17.16
C PHE A 51 0.68 -3.21 18.46
N ARG A 52 1.37 -3.59 19.54
CA ARG A 52 0.76 -3.79 20.87
C ARG A 52 0.19 -2.48 21.41
N ASP A 53 0.93 -1.39 21.31
CA ASP A 53 0.55 -0.10 21.89
C ASP A 53 -0.69 0.50 21.18
N LEU A 54 -0.92 0.12 19.91
CA LEU A 54 -2.13 0.44 19.13
C LEU A 54 -3.24 -0.64 19.27
N SER A 55 -3.10 -1.55 20.23
CA SER A 55 -4.15 -2.06 21.12
C SER A 55 -5.60 -1.85 20.67
N SER A 56 -6.16 -0.83 21.31
CA SER A 56 -7.52 -0.32 21.20
C SER A 56 -7.90 0.13 19.80
N GLU A 57 -6.97 0.71 19.05
CA GLU A 57 -7.25 1.33 17.76
C GLU A 57 -7.46 0.28 16.68
N PHE A 58 -6.71 -0.82 16.73
CA PHE A 58 -6.97 -1.98 15.88
C PHE A 58 -8.27 -2.68 16.25
N ALA A 59 -8.58 -2.79 17.54
CA ALA A 59 -9.86 -3.32 17.99
C ALA A 59 -11.05 -2.46 17.54
N ALA A 60 -10.90 -1.13 17.54
CA ALA A 60 -11.95 -0.19 17.10
C ALA A 60 -12.28 -0.30 15.60
N VAL A 61 -11.33 -0.76 14.78
CA VAL A 61 -11.55 -1.06 13.35
C VAL A 61 -11.82 -2.54 13.09
N GLY A 62 -12.02 -3.34 14.14
CA GLY A 62 -12.34 -4.77 14.05
C GLY A 62 -11.21 -5.65 13.50
N ALA A 63 -9.95 -5.21 13.59
CA ALA A 63 -8.82 -5.93 13.00
C ALA A 63 -7.94 -6.63 14.05
N HIS A 64 -7.49 -7.83 13.71
CA HIS A 64 -6.62 -8.66 14.56
C HIS A 64 -5.17 -8.57 14.11
N ARG A 65 -4.24 -8.36 15.06
CA ARG A 65 -2.80 -8.31 14.78
C ARG A 65 -2.21 -9.71 14.87
N VAL A 66 -1.34 -10.10 13.94
CA VAL A 66 -0.65 -11.39 13.97
C VAL A 66 0.77 -11.22 13.47
N GLY A 67 1.76 -11.64 14.25
CA GLY A 67 3.17 -11.57 13.87
C GLY A 67 3.68 -12.92 13.36
N ILE A 68 4.51 -12.95 12.32
CA ILE A 68 5.19 -14.16 11.82
C ILE A 68 6.69 -13.93 11.70
N SER A 69 7.49 -14.92 12.09
CA SER A 69 8.91 -14.99 11.75
C SER A 69 9.36 -16.45 11.59
N THR A 70 10.59 -16.66 11.12
CA THR A 70 11.22 -17.99 11.08
C THR A 70 11.85 -18.40 12.42
N ASP A 71 11.56 -17.68 13.51
CA ASP A 71 12.00 -18.05 14.85
C ASP A 71 11.10 -19.15 15.42
N THR A 72 11.72 -20.09 16.14
CA THR A 72 11.06 -21.23 16.80
C THR A 72 9.94 -20.81 17.75
N VAL A 73 9.00 -21.73 18.04
CA VAL A 73 7.92 -21.51 19.03
C VAL A 73 8.45 -21.00 20.37
N ASP A 74 9.50 -21.61 20.93
CA ASP A 74 10.07 -21.22 22.22
C ASP A 74 10.61 -19.78 22.21
N ARG A 75 11.27 -19.40 21.11
CA ARG A 75 11.80 -18.05 20.94
C ARG A 75 10.69 -17.01 20.80
N GLN A 76 9.60 -17.36 20.10
CA GLN A 76 8.41 -16.52 20.01
C GLN A 76 7.72 -16.41 21.38
N ALA A 77 7.64 -17.49 22.16
CA ALA A 77 7.10 -17.52 23.52
C ALA A 77 7.86 -16.57 24.44
N HIS A 78 9.19 -16.69 24.46
CA HIS A 78 10.05 -15.82 25.25
C HIS A 78 9.89 -14.34 24.82
N PHE A 79 9.84 -14.06 23.52
CA PHE A 79 9.66 -12.69 23.03
C PHE A 79 8.30 -12.10 23.41
N ALA A 80 7.22 -12.89 23.28
CA ALA A 80 5.86 -12.50 23.67
C ALA A 80 5.75 -12.25 25.18
N GLN A 81 6.34 -13.11 26.01
CA GLN A 81 6.36 -12.94 27.45
C GLN A 81 7.13 -11.68 27.87
N GLN A 82 8.35 -11.48 27.33
CA GLN A 82 9.19 -10.33 27.66
C GLN A 82 8.57 -8.97 27.31
N ARG A 83 7.69 -8.94 26.30
CA ARG A 83 7.05 -7.71 25.80
C ARG A 83 5.56 -7.65 26.06
N SER A 84 5.00 -8.66 26.75
CA SER A 84 3.58 -8.75 27.10
C SER A 84 2.67 -8.52 25.90
N PHE A 85 2.91 -9.24 24.80
CA PHE A 85 2.05 -9.13 23.61
C PHE A 85 0.67 -9.77 23.87
N ASP A 86 -0.38 -9.07 23.46
CA ASP A 86 -1.79 -9.49 23.59
C ASP A 86 -2.32 -10.18 22.31
N TYR A 87 -1.42 -10.49 21.38
CA TYR A 87 -1.74 -11.06 20.08
C TYR A 87 -0.78 -12.19 19.72
N PRO A 88 -1.17 -13.11 18.82
CA PRO A 88 -0.34 -14.27 18.51
C PRO A 88 0.91 -13.90 17.68
N LEU A 89 2.06 -14.43 18.10
CA LEU A 89 3.25 -14.60 17.27
C LEU A 89 3.32 -16.04 16.77
N LEU A 90 3.46 -16.24 15.46
CA LEU A 90 3.53 -17.55 14.82
C LEU A 90 4.96 -17.91 14.42
N SER A 91 5.28 -19.20 14.55
CA SER A 91 6.56 -19.80 14.17
C SER A 91 6.48 -20.39 12.76
N ASP A 92 7.23 -19.85 11.81
CA ASP A 92 7.39 -20.35 10.42
C ASP A 92 8.82 -20.87 10.24
N GLU A 93 9.26 -21.84 11.06
CA GLU A 93 10.66 -22.29 11.14
C GLU A 93 11.24 -22.71 9.78
N ASP A 94 10.43 -23.40 8.98
CA ASP A 94 10.82 -23.85 7.63
C ASP A 94 10.78 -22.74 6.59
N GLY A 95 10.15 -21.59 6.89
CA GLY A 95 9.99 -20.44 6.01
C GLY A 95 9.01 -20.66 4.85
N VAL A 96 8.17 -21.69 4.92
CA VAL A 96 7.23 -22.06 3.85
C VAL A 96 6.16 -20.97 3.68
N VAL A 97 5.60 -20.47 4.78
CA VAL A 97 4.60 -19.39 4.73
C VAL A 97 5.25 -18.10 4.23
N SER A 98 6.46 -17.80 4.70
CA SER A 98 7.24 -16.67 4.21
C SER A 98 7.51 -16.73 2.70
N GLU A 99 7.66 -17.92 2.13
CA GLU A 99 7.80 -18.12 0.68
C GLU A 99 6.48 -17.95 -0.07
N LEU A 100 5.38 -18.50 0.46
CA LEU A 100 4.03 -18.35 -0.10
C LEU A 100 3.60 -16.88 -0.18
N PHE A 101 3.92 -16.08 0.84
CA PHE A 101 3.67 -14.64 0.85
C PHE A 101 4.70 -13.84 0.03
N GLY A 102 5.75 -14.50 -0.47
CA GLY A 102 6.80 -13.89 -1.27
C GLY A 102 7.72 -12.98 -0.47
N VAL A 103 7.82 -13.14 0.84
CA VAL A 103 8.65 -12.31 1.72
C VAL A 103 9.99 -12.97 2.08
N ARG A 104 10.19 -14.25 1.79
CA ARG A 104 11.47 -14.96 1.98
C ARG A 104 12.58 -14.40 1.06
N ARG A 105 13.80 -14.27 1.58
CA ARG A 105 15.02 -13.89 0.86
C ARG A 105 15.85 -15.14 0.54
N GLY A 106 16.16 -15.39 -0.74
CA GLY A 106 16.94 -16.57 -1.14
C GLY A 106 17.00 -16.79 -2.67
N ARG A 107 17.86 -17.71 -3.13
CA ARG A 107 18.17 -17.96 -4.55
C ARG A 107 16.96 -18.40 -5.42
N PHE A 108 15.89 -18.93 -4.81
CA PHE A 108 14.67 -19.30 -5.53
C PHE A 108 13.67 -18.13 -5.74
N ALA A 109 13.78 -17.05 -4.96
CA ALA A 109 13.03 -15.82 -5.23
C ALA A 109 13.52 -15.08 -6.49
N LYS A 110 14.76 -15.34 -6.91
CA LYS A 110 15.40 -14.69 -8.07
C LYS A 110 14.83 -15.11 -9.42
N LEU A 111 14.09 -16.22 -9.51
CA LEU A 111 13.52 -16.69 -10.79
C LEU A 111 12.33 -15.86 -11.29
N ARG A 112 11.70 -15.02 -10.44
CA ARG A 112 10.68 -14.03 -10.89
C ARG A 112 11.24 -12.63 -11.12
N GLU A 113 12.50 -12.37 -10.74
CA GLU A 113 13.10 -11.02 -10.68
C GLU A 113 14.10 -10.76 -11.83
N SER A 114 14.37 -11.76 -12.67
CA SER A 114 15.41 -11.72 -13.71
C SER A 114 15.08 -10.85 -14.94
N VAL A 115 14.01 -10.05 -14.92
CA VAL A 115 13.69 -9.11 -16.00
C VAL A 115 14.01 -7.64 -15.65
N LEU A 116 14.22 -7.28 -14.38
CA LEU A 116 14.36 -5.86 -13.98
C LEU A 116 15.67 -5.48 -13.27
N ALA A 117 16.55 -6.42 -12.94
CA ALA A 117 17.74 -6.13 -12.14
C ALA A 117 19.03 -6.09 -12.97
N ARG A 118 19.13 -5.19 -13.96
CA ARG A 118 20.40 -4.89 -14.64
C ARG A 118 20.91 -3.44 -14.56
N GLU A 119 20.27 -2.54 -13.82
CA GLU A 119 20.71 -1.12 -13.78
C GLU A 119 21.14 -0.56 -12.42
N ALA A 120 20.97 -1.25 -11.29
CA ALA A 120 21.27 -0.66 -9.97
C ALA A 120 22.73 -0.84 -9.49
N ALA A 121 23.67 -1.13 -10.39
CA ALA A 121 25.08 -1.37 -10.04
C ALA A 121 25.99 -0.21 -10.49
N ARG A 122 25.73 1.00 -10.00
CA ARG A 122 26.71 2.10 -9.95
C ARG A 122 26.10 3.30 -9.22
N HIS A 123 26.43 3.49 -7.94
CA HIS A 123 27.09 4.70 -7.41
C HIS A 123 27.06 4.78 -5.87
N SER A 124 28.24 5.14 -5.36
CA SER A 124 28.55 5.87 -4.13
C SER A 124 28.48 5.19 -2.76
N ARG A 125 29.64 5.33 -2.11
CA ARG A 125 30.09 4.80 -0.83
C ARG A 125 29.85 5.89 0.22
N HIS A 126 29.08 5.57 1.27
CA HIS A 126 29.32 5.92 2.68
C HIS A 126 28.04 5.76 3.51
N THR A 127 27.67 4.50 3.80
CA THR A 127 26.84 4.08 4.95
C THR A 127 27.05 2.59 5.22
N ARG A 128 28.30 2.10 5.10
CA ARG A 128 28.64 0.70 5.34
C ARG A 128 28.94 0.49 6.83
N ARG A 129 27.96 0.00 7.59
CA ARG A 129 28.19 -1.05 8.60
C ARG A 129 26.89 -1.65 9.16
N ARG A 130 25.77 -0.92 9.17
CA ARG A 130 24.48 -1.46 9.65
C ARG A 130 23.64 -2.19 8.59
N GLY A 131 23.73 -1.81 7.32
CA GLY A 131 22.89 -2.38 6.24
C GLY A 131 23.36 -3.74 5.67
N LEU A 132 24.55 -4.23 6.02
CA LEU A 132 25.07 -5.49 5.49
C LEU A 132 24.40 -6.71 6.17
N LEU A 133 24.16 -6.63 7.48
CA LEU A 133 23.53 -7.70 8.27
C LEU A 133 22.03 -7.84 7.96
N ALA A 134 21.34 -6.73 7.69
CA ALA A 134 19.92 -6.77 7.32
C ALA A 134 19.66 -7.57 6.03
N ARG A 135 20.62 -7.64 5.09
CA ARG A 135 20.53 -8.41 3.84
C ARG A 135 20.75 -9.92 4.01
N LEU A 136 21.19 -10.37 5.18
CA LEU A 136 21.44 -11.78 5.48
C LEU A 136 20.26 -12.48 6.17
N LEU A 137 19.26 -11.72 6.64
CA LEU A 137 18.10 -12.30 7.32
C LEU A 137 17.11 -12.89 6.31
N PRO A 138 16.50 -14.06 6.62
CA PRO A 138 15.76 -14.88 5.67
C PRO A 138 14.41 -14.30 5.26
N VAL A 139 13.88 -13.31 5.97
CA VAL A 139 12.54 -12.74 5.73
C VAL A 139 12.61 -11.22 5.59
N ARG A 140 11.88 -10.68 4.62
CA ARG A 140 11.63 -9.24 4.44
C ARG A 140 10.59 -8.77 5.46
N ARG A 141 10.79 -7.58 6.01
CA ARG A 141 9.79 -6.95 6.88
C ARG A 141 8.65 -6.43 6.02
N THR A 142 7.50 -7.10 6.10
CA THR A 142 6.32 -6.80 5.29
C THR A 142 5.06 -7.04 6.12
N THR A 143 4.07 -6.15 5.99
CA THR A 143 2.75 -6.32 6.62
C THR A 143 1.69 -6.42 5.55
N PHE A 144 0.77 -7.35 5.73
CA PHE A 144 -0.41 -7.57 4.88
C PHE A 144 -1.66 -7.28 5.71
N VAL A 145 -2.59 -6.55 5.11
CA VAL A 145 -3.97 -6.44 5.62
C VAL A 145 -4.79 -7.43 4.80
N ILE A 146 -5.38 -8.41 5.46
CA ILE A 146 -6.10 -9.52 4.82
C ILE A 146 -7.54 -9.47 5.31
N ASP A 147 -8.49 -9.38 4.38
CA ASP A 147 -9.92 -9.37 4.68
C ASP A 147 -10.45 -10.77 4.98
N THR A 148 -11.67 -10.86 5.52
CA THR A 148 -12.32 -12.11 5.96
C THR A 148 -12.45 -13.14 4.82
N ASP A 149 -12.50 -12.68 3.57
CA ASP A 149 -12.56 -13.52 2.37
C ASP A 149 -11.17 -13.92 1.81
N ARG A 150 -10.12 -13.68 2.60
CA ARG A 150 -8.68 -13.83 2.28
C ARG A 150 -8.15 -12.85 1.24
N THR A 151 -8.89 -11.82 0.83
CA THR A 151 -8.34 -10.79 -0.08
C THR A 151 -7.29 -9.96 0.64
N VAL A 152 -6.12 -9.80 0.03
CA VAL A 152 -5.10 -8.86 0.51
C VAL A 152 -5.55 -7.44 0.16
N LEU A 153 -5.93 -6.65 1.16
CA LEU A 153 -6.38 -5.28 0.99
C LEU A 153 -5.22 -4.29 0.81
N LYS A 154 -4.14 -4.50 1.57
CA LYS A 154 -2.95 -3.62 1.56
C LYS A 154 -1.69 -4.40 1.87
N VAL A 155 -0.59 -3.97 1.25
CA VAL A 155 0.76 -4.45 1.56
C VAL A 155 1.63 -3.26 1.96
N VAL A 156 2.30 -3.34 3.11
CA VAL A 156 3.27 -2.35 3.59
C VAL A 156 4.64 -3.01 3.67
N SER A 157 5.59 -2.54 2.86
CA SER A 157 6.97 -3.04 2.84
C SER A 157 7.95 -1.92 3.17
N ASN A 158 8.41 -1.85 4.42
CA ASN A 158 9.45 -0.89 4.83
C ASN A 158 10.47 -1.54 5.78
N GLU A 159 11.69 -1.76 5.31
CA GLU A 159 12.68 -2.49 6.11
C GLU A 159 13.34 -1.64 7.22
N VAL A 160 13.30 -0.32 7.09
CA VAL A 160 14.07 0.62 7.94
C VAL A 160 13.20 1.29 8.99
N ARG A 161 11.97 1.68 8.62
CA ARG A 161 11.02 2.35 9.53
C ARG A 161 9.95 1.38 9.99
N ALA A 162 10.25 0.65 11.06
CA ALA A 162 9.37 -0.34 11.67
C ALA A 162 7.99 0.21 12.09
N SER A 163 7.93 1.42 12.67
CA SER A 163 6.68 2.01 13.17
C SER A 163 5.64 2.25 12.05
N MET A 164 6.11 2.60 10.85
CA MET A 164 5.24 2.85 9.69
C MET A 164 4.30 1.69 9.36
N HIS A 165 4.66 0.46 9.73
CA HIS A 165 3.85 -0.72 9.47
C HIS A 165 2.51 -0.70 10.20
N ALA A 166 2.49 -0.28 11.47
CA ALA A 166 1.24 -0.22 12.22
C ALA A 166 0.44 1.02 11.82
N ASP A 167 1.10 2.18 11.71
CA ASP A 167 0.45 3.46 11.39
C ASP A 167 -0.24 3.43 10.01
N GLN A 168 0.47 2.98 8.96
CA GLN A 168 -0.09 2.93 7.62
C GLN A 168 -1.21 1.90 7.48
N THR A 169 -1.11 0.80 8.23
CA THR A 169 -2.14 -0.25 8.23
C THR A 169 -3.40 0.24 8.96
N LEU A 170 -3.23 0.85 10.13
CA LEU A 170 -4.34 1.40 10.90
C LEU A 170 -5.02 2.54 10.16
N SER A 171 -4.24 3.46 9.58
CA SER A 171 -4.77 4.55 8.75
C SER A 171 -5.56 4.04 7.55
N PHE A 172 -5.11 2.95 6.91
CA PHE A 172 -5.85 2.32 5.83
C PHE A 172 -7.17 1.73 6.32
N LEU A 173 -7.14 0.96 7.42
CA LEU A 173 -8.33 0.30 7.96
C LEU A 173 -9.38 1.30 8.45
N ARG A 174 -8.99 2.45 9.00
CA ARG A 174 -9.93 3.52 9.40
C ARG A 174 -10.76 4.06 8.23
N ASN A 175 -10.18 4.05 7.03
CA ASN A 175 -10.82 4.56 5.82
C ASN A 175 -11.37 3.42 4.94
N TYR A 176 -11.17 2.17 5.34
CA TYR A 176 -11.61 1.00 4.59
C TYR A 176 -13.07 0.71 4.94
N GLN A 177 -13.96 0.90 3.98
CA GLN A 177 -15.34 0.41 4.05
C GLN A 177 -15.36 -1.02 3.49
N PRO A 178 -15.71 -2.04 4.30
CA PRO A 178 -15.87 -3.39 3.79
C PRO A 178 -16.92 -3.39 2.69
N GLN A 179 -16.56 -3.92 1.51
CA GLN A 179 -17.54 -4.26 0.49
C GLN A 179 -18.43 -5.34 1.11
N MET A 180 -19.63 -4.98 1.57
CA MET A 180 -20.61 -5.95 2.06
C MET A 180 -20.75 -7.10 1.05
N SER A 181 -20.54 -8.33 1.52
CA SER A 181 -20.68 -9.53 0.70
C SER A 181 -22.10 -9.62 0.11
N PRO A 182 -22.26 -10.14 -1.13
CA PRO A 182 -23.54 -10.14 -1.83
C PRO A 182 -24.46 -11.23 -1.27
N ARG A 183 -25.08 -11.01 -0.11
CA ARG A 183 -26.21 -11.83 0.40
C ARG A 183 -27.22 -11.03 1.22
N THR A 184 -27.51 -9.79 0.87
CA THR A 184 -28.78 -9.12 1.27
C THR A 184 -29.01 -7.87 0.40
N ARG A 185 -29.20 -8.06 -0.91
CA ARG A 185 -29.58 -6.95 -1.81
C ARG A 185 -30.74 -7.37 -2.71
N GLU A 186 -31.79 -7.89 -2.07
CA GLU A 186 -33.13 -8.11 -2.66
C GLU A 186 -34.16 -7.57 -1.67
N GLN A 187 -34.08 -6.27 -1.37
CA GLN A 187 -35.15 -5.44 -0.79
C GLN A 187 -34.51 -4.09 -0.51
N ASP A 188 -34.63 -3.19 -1.49
CA ASP A 188 -34.54 -1.72 -1.41
C ASP A 188 -34.09 -1.20 -2.79
N TRP A 189 -34.97 -1.37 -3.78
CA TRP A 189 -34.79 -0.89 -5.16
C TRP A 189 -35.41 0.49 -5.40
N PHE A 190 -35.74 1.25 -4.36
CA PHE A 190 -36.30 2.59 -4.55
C PHE A 190 -35.71 3.59 -3.55
N ALA A 191 -34.53 4.12 -3.85
CA ALA A 191 -34.17 5.51 -3.56
C ALA A 191 -32.82 5.89 -4.23
N GLU A 192 -32.96 6.66 -5.31
CA GLU A 192 -32.06 7.69 -5.85
C GLU A 192 -30.70 7.31 -6.49
N PRO A 193 -30.30 8.01 -7.58
CA PRO A 193 -29.09 7.75 -8.34
C PRO A 193 -27.90 8.59 -7.84
N VAL A 194 -26.69 8.21 -8.29
CA VAL A 194 -25.55 9.09 -8.67
C VAL A 194 -24.19 8.69 -8.06
N ALA A 195 -23.22 8.73 -8.98
CA ALA A 195 -21.78 9.01 -8.88
C ALA A 195 -20.77 7.87 -8.63
N ALA A 196 -19.83 7.86 -9.57
CA ALA A 196 -18.71 6.97 -9.72
C ALA A 196 -17.53 7.32 -8.80
N GLY A 197 -16.70 6.31 -8.51
CA GLY A 197 -15.25 6.43 -8.36
C GLY A 197 -14.73 7.37 -7.26
N ARG A 198 -14.67 6.88 -6.01
CA ARG A 198 -13.99 7.59 -4.92
C ARG A 198 -12.60 6.97 -4.66
N ILE A 199 -11.55 7.73 -5.00
CA ILE A 199 -10.19 7.54 -4.47
C ILE A 199 -9.88 8.81 -3.67
N ASP A 200 -10.02 8.75 -2.36
CA ASP A 200 -9.96 9.89 -1.44
C ASP A 200 -8.51 10.36 -1.23
N SER A 201 -8.06 11.23 -2.13
CA SER A 201 -7.41 12.43 -1.66
C SER A 201 -8.49 13.49 -1.51
N GLY A 202 -8.45 14.29 -0.45
CA GLY A 202 -9.52 15.23 -0.08
C GLY A 202 -9.81 16.37 -1.08
N ILE A 203 -9.41 16.23 -2.34
CA ILE A 203 -9.77 17.06 -3.47
C ILE A 203 -10.52 16.14 -4.46
N GLU A 204 -11.83 16.35 -4.60
CA GLU A 204 -12.58 15.72 -5.68
C GLU A 204 -12.02 16.24 -7.01
N LEU A 205 -11.21 15.41 -7.66
CA LEU A 205 -10.57 15.64 -8.96
C LEU A 205 -11.37 14.89 -10.05
N PRO A 206 -12.29 15.54 -10.76
CA PRO A 206 -13.00 14.93 -11.88
C PRO A 206 -11.96 14.54 -12.95
N LEU A 207 -12.13 13.38 -13.58
CA LEU A 207 -11.14 12.85 -14.52
C LEU A 207 -10.95 13.75 -15.75
N GLU A 208 -12.00 14.49 -16.11
CA GLU A 208 -12.06 15.48 -17.17
C GLU A 208 -11.51 16.85 -16.76
N ALA A 209 -11.18 17.08 -15.48
CA ALA A 209 -10.72 18.37 -15.02
C ALA A 209 -9.32 18.67 -15.61
N PRO A 210 -9.16 19.79 -16.34
CA PRO A 210 -7.84 20.19 -16.84
C PRO A 210 -6.91 20.56 -15.69
N ILE A 211 -5.66 20.12 -15.78
CA ILE A 211 -4.62 20.41 -14.79
C ILE A 211 -3.61 21.36 -15.40
N GLU A 212 -3.27 22.41 -14.65
CA GLU A 212 -2.35 23.45 -15.08
C GLU A 212 -1.20 23.62 -14.08
N ALA A 213 0.03 23.74 -14.60
CA ALA A 213 1.19 24.08 -13.79
C ALA A 213 1.15 25.53 -13.32
N LEU A 214 1.43 25.77 -12.04
CA LEU A 214 1.60 27.11 -11.49
C LEU A 214 3.07 27.55 -11.59
N ASN A 215 3.35 28.75 -12.12
CA ASN A 215 4.70 29.34 -12.15
C ASN A 215 4.71 30.78 -11.57
N PRO A 216 5.75 31.21 -10.82
CA PRO A 216 6.85 30.46 -10.23
C PRO A 216 6.79 30.44 -8.68
N THR A 217 6.95 29.26 -8.08
CA THR A 217 7.39 29.14 -6.68
C THR A 217 8.87 29.54 -6.58
N PRO A 218 9.28 30.35 -5.58
CA PRO A 218 10.64 30.90 -5.48
C PRO A 218 11.75 29.87 -5.21
N HIS A 219 11.40 28.59 -4.97
CA HIS A 219 12.37 27.52 -4.76
C HIS A 219 11.81 26.17 -5.26
N PRO A 220 11.92 25.84 -6.55
CA PRO A 220 11.50 24.53 -7.02
C PRO A 220 12.40 23.44 -6.39
N PRO A 221 11.84 22.33 -5.91
CA PRO A 221 12.61 21.21 -5.39
C PRO A 221 13.47 20.62 -6.50
N ARG A 222 14.73 20.30 -6.17
CA ARG A 222 15.67 19.70 -7.13
C ARG A 222 15.35 18.21 -7.32
N TRP A 223 14.35 17.93 -8.14
CA TRP A 223 14.05 16.57 -8.59
C TRP A 223 15.10 16.08 -9.60
N PRO A 224 15.45 14.77 -9.60
CA PRO A 224 16.24 14.16 -10.66
C PRO A 224 15.63 14.40 -12.06
N LYS A 225 16.46 14.43 -13.11
CA LYS A 225 16.04 14.70 -14.50
C LYS A 225 14.93 13.78 -15.05
N HIS A 226 14.69 12.63 -14.41
CA HIS A 226 13.70 11.63 -14.81
C HIS A 226 12.62 11.40 -13.73
N ASP A 227 12.49 12.31 -12.75
CA ASP A 227 11.43 12.21 -11.75
C ASP A 227 10.06 12.35 -12.42
N VAL A 228 9.15 11.43 -12.10
CA VAL A 228 7.79 11.40 -12.65
C VAL A 228 7.04 12.70 -12.34
N ARG A 229 7.26 13.32 -11.17
CA ARG A 229 6.62 14.58 -10.78
C ARG A 229 7.05 15.74 -11.69
N GLY A 230 8.35 15.84 -11.97
CA GLY A 230 8.87 16.84 -12.90
C GLY A 230 8.31 16.66 -14.32
N GLN A 231 8.12 15.41 -14.75
CA GLN A 231 7.49 15.12 -16.04
C GLN A 231 6.01 15.50 -16.04
N ILE A 232 5.25 15.20 -14.98
CA ILE A 232 3.86 15.63 -14.82
C ILE A 232 3.74 17.16 -14.93
N LEU A 233 4.60 17.92 -14.24
CA LEU A 233 4.62 19.37 -14.33
C LEU A 233 4.88 19.86 -15.77
N THR A 234 5.83 19.23 -16.47
CA THR A 234 6.14 19.55 -17.86
C THR A 234 4.94 19.36 -18.78
N TRP A 235 4.20 18.25 -18.63
CA TRP A 235 3.02 17.96 -19.46
C TRP A 235 1.80 18.80 -19.10
N SER A 236 1.63 19.13 -17.82
CA SER A 236 0.53 19.99 -17.33
C SER A 236 0.62 21.44 -17.78
N ALA A 237 1.75 21.87 -18.37
CA ALA A 237 1.88 23.17 -19.03
C ALA A 237 0.87 23.38 -20.18
N HIS A 238 0.31 22.28 -20.72
CA HIS A 238 -0.64 22.30 -21.83
C HIS A 238 -2.11 22.07 -21.41
N SER A 239 -2.47 22.24 -20.13
CA SER A 239 -3.84 22.01 -19.64
C SER A 239 -4.37 20.60 -19.98
N THR A 240 -3.61 19.58 -19.58
CA THR A 240 -3.92 18.16 -19.82
C THR A 240 -4.79 17.56 -18.72
N THR A 241 -5.56 16.52 -19.06
CA THR A 241 -6.37 15.75 -18.11
C THR A 241 -5.56 14.62 -17.43
N VAL A 242 -6.05 14.07 -16.31
CA VAL A 242 -5.39 12.96 -15.60
C VAL A 242 -5.15 11.75 -16.51
N PRO A 243 -6.13 11.28 -17.32
CA PRO A 243 -5.91 10.15 -18.22
C PRO A 243 -4.89 10.44 -19.33
N GLU A 244 -4.83 11.67 -19.83
CA GLU A 244 -3.85 12.08 -20.84
C GLU A 244 -2.41 12.04 -20.31
N ILE A 245 -2.20 12.41 -19.05
CA ILE A 245 -0.91 12.31 -18.37
C ILE A 245 -0.55 10.85 -18.13
N ALA A 246 -1.53 10.05 -17.67
CA ALA A 246 -1.34 8.63 -17.40
C ALA A 246 -0.92 7.86 -18.66
N ALA A 247 -1.59 8.10 -19.78
CA ALA A 247 -1.28 7.46 -21.06
C ALA A 247 0.12 7.84 -21.57
N ARG A 248 0.48 9.14 -21.51
CA ARG A 248 1.78 9.63 -21.98
C ARG A 248 2.97 9.15 -21.16
N LEU A 249 2.78 9.02 -19.85
CA LEU A 249 3.83 8.55 -18.94
C LEU A 249 3.79 7.03 -18.74
N SER A 250 2.84 6.33 -19.38
CA SER A 250 2.60 4.90 -19.20
C SER A 250 2.45 4.50 -17.74
N LEU A 251 1.71 5.31 -16.98
CA LEU A 251 1.46 5.12 -15.56
C LEU A 251 0.04 4.61 -15.30
N PRO A 252 -0.17 3.73 -14.29
CA PRO A 252 -1.51 3.37 -13.86
C PRO A 252 -2.32 4.61 -13.49
N LEU A 253 -3.58 4.67 -13.93
CA LEU A 253 -4.45 5.83 -13.73
C LEU A 253 -4.54 6.28 -12.25
N GLY A 254 -4.64 5.32 -11.33
CA GLY A 254 -4.66 5.60 -9.88
C GLY A 254 -3.35 6.19 -9.35
N ALA A 255 -2.20 5.76 -9.87
CA ALA A 255 -0.90 6.31 -9.49
C ALA A 255 -0.73 7.74 -10.03
N THR A 256 -1.18 8.00 -11.26
CA THR A 256 -1.18 9.34 -11.85
C THR A 256 -2.08 10.29 -11.06
N ARG A 257 -3.30 9.86 -10.70
CA ARG A 257 -4.22 10.66 -9.90
C ARG A 257 -3.63 11.01 -8.53
N PHE A 258 -2.99 10.05 -7.87
CA PHE A 258 -2.30 10.27 -6.60
C PHE A 258 -1.17 11.32 -6.71
N LEU A 259 -0.31 11.19 -7.73
CA LEU A 259 0.81 12.13 -7.93
C LEU A 259 0.35 13.53 -8.32
N VAL A 260 -0.72 13.64 -9.13
CA VAL A 260 -1.34 14.92 -9.45
C VAL A 260 -1.90 15.58 -8.19
N ASP A 261 -2.57 14.81 -7.34
CA ASP A 261 -3.13 15.33 -6.09
C ASP A 261 -2.07 15.81 -5.10
N GLU A 262 -0.98 15.05 -4.96
CA GLU A 262 0.18 15.45 -4.16
C GLU A 262 0.74 16.80 -4.66
N LEU A 263 0.90 16.95 -5.98
CA LEU A 263 1.40 18.18 -6.60
C LEU A 263 0.42 19.36 -6.51
N VAL A 264 -0.90 19.12 -6.48
CA VAL A 264 -1.91 20.15 -6.20
C VAL A 264 -1.83 20.59 -4.74
N SER A 265 -1.73 19.62 -3.82
CA SER A 265 -1.63 19.88 -2.37
C SER A 265 -0.35 20.65 -2.02
N GLU A 266 0.76 20.37 -2.71
CA GLU A 266 2.03 21.09 -2.58
C GLU A 266 2.05 22.45 -3.30
N GLY A 267 0.98 22.79 -4.03
CA GLY A 267 0.84 24.08 -4.71
C GLY A 267 1.62 24.20 -6.03
N TYR A 268 2.08 23.09 -6.61
CA TYR A 268 2.73 23.07 -7.93
C TYR A 268 1.72 23.01 -9.08
N LEU A 269 0.56 22.41 -8.85
CA LEU A 269 -0.52 22.27 -9.83
C LEU A 269 -1.80 22.94 -9.33
N ARG A 270 -2.65 23.34 -10.28
CA ARG A 270 -4.04 23.74 -10.00
C ARG A 270 -5.00 22.93 -10.87
N VAL A 271 -6.09 22.52 -10.24
CA VAL A 271 -7.24 21.90 -10.92
C VAL A 271 -8.16 23.02 -11.40
N ARG A 272 -8.48 23.04 -12.69
CA ARG A 272 -9.55 23.92 -13.19
C ARG A 272 -10.90 23.24 -12.97
N ALA A 273 -11.87 24.01 -12.48
CA ALA A 273 -13.22 23.52 -12.24
C ALA A 273 -13.77 22.85 -13.53
N PRO A 274 -14.25 21.60 -13.45
CA PRO A 274 -14.85 20.95 -14.59
C PRO A 274 -16.22 21.57 -14.80
N VAL A 275 -16.41 22.18 -15.99
CA VAL A 275 -17.72 22.62 -16.48
C VAL A 275 -18.36 23.72 -15.61
N GLY A 276 -17.84 24.94 -15.74
CA GLY A 276 -18.56 26.17 -15.37
C GLY A 276 -19.30 26.79 -16.56
N GLY A 277 -20.28 27.67 -16.30
CA GLY A 277 -21.13 28.32 -17.31
C GLY A 277 -20.42 29.22 -18.35
N ALA A 278 -19.09 29.23 -18.38
CA ALA A 278 -18.26 30.02 -19.30
C ALA A 278 -17.66 29.19 -20.47
N MET A 279 -17.78 27.86 -20.47
CA MET A 279 -17.18 26.99 -21.50
C MET A 279 -18.16 26.69 -22.63
N THR A 280 -17.72 26.85 -23.88
CA THR A 280 -18.54 26.58 -25.07
C THR A 280 -18.80 25.08 -25.26
N THR A 281 -19.84 24.73 -26.02
CA THR A 281 -20.19 23.33 -26.32
C THR A 281 -19.07 22.60 -27.06
N ASP A 282 -18.33 23.28 -27.93
CA ASP A 282 -17.23 22.69 -28.69
C ASP A 282 -15.99 22.44 -27.82
N GLU A 283 -15.63 23.39 -26.94
CA GLU A 283 -14.56 23.18 -25.94
C GLU A 283 -14.90 22.02 -24.99
N ARG A 284 -16.16 21.88 -24.61
CA ARG A 284 -16.63 20.73 -23.81
C ARG A 284 -16.46 19.41 -24.55
N ARG A 285 -16.87 19.35 -25.82
CA ARG A 285 -16.78 18.14 -26.64
C ARG A 285 -15.31 17.74 -26.86
N GLU A 286 -14.44 18.71 -27.06
CA GLU A 286 -13.00 18.48 -27.22
C GLU A 286 -12.36 17.95 -25.94
N LEU A 287 -12.67 18.54 -24.78
CA LEU A 287 -12.17 18.07 -23.48
C LEU A 287 -12.57 16.62 -23.19
N ILE A 288 -13.85 16.28 -23.43
CA ILE A 288 -14.36 14.92 -23.25
C ILE A 288 -13.68 13.96 -24.23
N SER A 289 -13.52 14.35 -25.50
CA SER A 289 -12.88 13.53 -26.53
C SER A 289 -11.43 13.21 -26.19
N ARG A 290 -10.67 14.20 -25.71
CA ARG A 290 -9.29 14.03 -25.24
C ARG A 290 -9.19 13.14 -24.00
N THR A 291 -10.12 13.30 -23.05
CA THR A 291 -10.19 12.46 -21.85
C THR A 291 -10.45 11.00 -22.22
N LEU A 292 -11.42 10.75 -23.10
CA LEU A 292 -11.75 9.41 -23.60
C LEU A 292 -10.61 8.80 -24.42
N ALA A 293 -9.90 9.60 -25.22
CA ALA A 293 -8.72 9.14 -25.94
C ALA A 293 -7.60 8.71 -24.99
N GLY A 294 -7.35 9.48 -23.92
CA GLY A 294 -6.41 9.12 -22.86
C GLY A 294 -6.80 7.81 -22.15
N LEU A 295 -8.08 7.65 -21.80
CA LEU A 295 -8.57 6.42 -21.16
C LEU A 295 -8.48 5.19 -22.07
N ARG A 296 -8.65 5.34 -23.40
CA ARG A 296 -8.53 4.24 -24.37
C ARG A 296 -7.08 3.81 -24.62
N ALA A 297 -6.11 4.69 -24.33
CA ALA A 297 -4.69 4.44 -24.51
C ALA A 297 -4.02 3.80 -23.28
N LEU A 298 -4.78 3.62 -22.18
CA LEU A 298 -4.39 2.92 -20.95
C LEU A 298 -4.81 1.46 -20.99
#